data_AF-A0AAN5ZM46-F1
#
_entry.id   AF-A0AAN5ZM46-F1
#
_cell.length_a   1.000
_cell.length_b   1.000
_cell.length_c   1.000
_cell.angle_alpha   90.00
_cell.angle_beta   90.00
_cell.angle_gamma   90.00
#
_symmetry.space_group_name_H-M   'P 1'
#
loop_
_entity.id
_entity.type
_entity.pdbx_description
1 polymer ?
#
loop_
_entity_poly.entity_id
_entity_poly.type
_entity_poly.pdbx_seq_one_letter_code
_entity_poly.pdbx_strand_id
1 'polypeptide(L)'
;MLNQETAKAARTDSGYILRAPRRMRVADAVAQYMRVPMGAGNSVPWDPLVAPYVIEPMNCLASREYDAVIFVGPARTGKTIGLIDGWVIYNVICDPADMLIIQMTEEKAREHSKKRLARTFRVSPEVVSR
;
A
#
# COMPACT_ATOMS: atom_id res chain seq x y z
N MET A 1 9.53 8.82 -33.59
CA MET A 1 8.35 8.23 -34.26
C MET A 1 7.23 8.18 -33.23
N LEU A 2 6.09 8.81 -33.49
CA LEU A 2 4.92 8.75 -32.60
C LEU A 2 4.36 7.32 -32.67
N ASN A 3 4.44 6.56 -31.58
CA ASN A 3 3.68 5.32 -31.47
C ASN A 3 2.20 5.70 -31.41
N GLN A 4 1.46 5.45 -32.49
CA GLN A 4 0.01 5.58 -32.47
C GLN A 4 -0.58 4.38 -31.73
N GLU A 5 -1.18 4.63 -30.57
CA GLU A 5 -1.92 3.64 -29.80
C GLU A 5 -3.06 3.07 -30.65
N THR A 6 -3.05 1.76 -30.87
CA THR A 6 -4.12 1.07 -31.61
C THR A 6 -5.35 0.94 -30.71
N ALA A 7 -6.56 0.92 -31.27
CA ALA A 7 -7.80 0.75 -30.48
C ALA A 7 -7.79 -0.51 -29.57
N LYS A 8 -7.06 -1.56 -29.96
CA LYS A 8 -6.82 -2.76 -29.15
C LYS A 8 -5.93 -2.48 -27.93
N ALA A 9 -4.88 -1.67 -28.10
CA ALA A 9 -3.99 -1.26 -27.02
C ALA A 9 -4.75 -0.38 -26.03
N ALA A 10 -5.46 0.64 -26.51
CA ALA A 10 -6.32 1.49 -25.68
C ALA A 10 -7.38 0.71 -24.89
N ARG A 11 -8.05 -0.27 -25.51
CA ARG A 11 -9.04 -1.12 -24.81
C ARG A 11 -8.40 -2.05 -23.77
N THR A 12 -7.20 -2.55 -24.02
CA THR A 12 -6.47 -3.41 -23.07
C THR A 12 -5.96 -2.58 -21.90
N ASP A 13 -5.45 -1.39 -22.20
CA ASP A 13 -4.99 -0.42 -21.23
C ASP A 13 -6.16 0.08 -20.37
N SER A 14 -7.24 0.62 -20.93
CA SER A 14 -8.39 1.06 -20.12
C SER A 14 -9.12 -0.07 -19.37
N GLY A 15 -8.90 -1.33 -19.77
CA GLY A 15 -9.55 -2.50 -19.20
C GLY A 15 -9.21 -2.76 -17.72
N TYR A 16 -8.05 -2.29 -17.24
CA TYR A 16 -7.72 -2.42 -15.81
C TYR A 16 -8.54 -1.49 -14.92
N ILE A 17 -8.97 -0.33 -15.44
CA ILE A 17 -9.76 0.68 -14.70
C ILE A 17 -11.16 0.15 -14.38
N LEU A 18 -11.73 -0.64 -15.28
CA LEU A 18 -13.05 -1.25 -15.11
C LEU A 18 -13.01 -2.58 -14.34
N ARG A 19 -11.81 -3.09 -14.04
CA ARG A 19 -11.66 -4.38 -13.37
C ARG A 19 -12.00 -4.23 -11.90
N ALA A 20 -12.88 -5.09 -11.40
CA ALA A 20 -13.18 -5.13 -9.97
C ALA A 20 -11.90 -5.39 -9.15
N PRO A 21 -11.74 -4.70 -8.00
CA PRO A 21 -10.61 -4.92 -7.09
C PRO A 21 -10.53 -6.38 -6.65
N ARG A 22 -9.31 -6.84 -6.34
CA ARG A 22 -9.10 -8.18 -5.82
C ARG A 22 -9.77 -8.30 -4.45
N ARG A 23 -10.63 -9.32 -4.29
CA ARG A 23 -11.32 -9.60 -3.02
C ARG A 23 -10.36 -10.25 -2.03
N MET A 24 -9.65 -9.43 -1.27
CA MET A 24 -8.70 -9.84 -0.24
C MET A 24 -8.77 -8.83 0.90
N ARG A 25 -8.63 -9.27 2.15
CA ARG A 25 -8.56 -8.33 3.28
C ARG A 25 -7.24 -7.56 3.23
N VAL A 26 -7.25 -6.32 3.72
CA VAL A 26 -6.06 -5.45 3.68
C VAL A 26 -4.91 -6.09 4.45
N ALA A 27 -5.14 -6.58 5.67
CA ALA A 27 -4.10 -7.22 6.47
C ALA A 27 -3.50 -8.47 5.79
N ASP A 28 -4.33 -9.28 5.14
CA ASP A 28 -3.89 -10.49 4.42
C ASP A 28 -3.00 -10.13 3.23
N ALA A 29 -3.39 -9.10 2.45
CA ALA A 29 -2.59 -8.61 1.34
C ALA A 29 -1.25 -8.05 1.80
N VAL A 30 -1.23 -7.32 2.91
CA VAL A 30 0.01 -6.75 3.46
C VAL A 30 0.94 -7.84 3.96
N ALA A 31 0.42 -8.85 4.68
CA ALA A 31 1.21 -10.01 5.10
C ALA A 31 1.77 -10.79 3.91
N GLN A 32 1.04 -10.86 2.80
CA GLN A 32 1.48 -11.59 1.62
C GLN A 32 2.49 -10.81 0.78
N TYR A 33 2.28 -9.50 0.57
CA TYR A 33 3.00 -8.74 -0.45
C TYR A 33 3.98 -7.68 0.11
N MET A 34 3.84 -7.28 1.37
CA MET A 34 4.71 -6.25 1.94
C MET A 34 5.95 -6.87 2.57
N ARG A 35 7.13 -6.33 2.20
CA ARG A 35 8.39 -6.61 2.89
C ARG A 35 8.88 -5.37 3.62
N VAL A 36 9.31 -5.58 4.86
CA VAL A 36 9.89 -4.55 5.71
C VAL A 36 11.41 -4.54 5.51
N PRO A 37 12.00 -3.43 5.04
CA PRO A 37 13.44 -3.33 4.87
C PRO A 37 14.15 -3.40 6.22
N MET A 38 15.09 -4.32 6.33
CA MET A 38 16.02 -4.44 7.44
C MET A 38 17.35 -3.76 7.07
N GLY A 39 18.19 -3.48 8.07
CA GLY A 39 19.54 -2.98 7.82
C GLY A 39 20.35 -3.90 6.89
N ALA A 40 21.40 -3.36 6.28
CA ALA A 40 22.37 -4.10 5.47
C ALA A 40 21.79 -4.82 4.22
N GLY A 41 20.72 -4.27 3.62
CA GLY A 41 20.17 -4.79 2.36
C GLY A 41 19.24 -6.01 2.51
N ASN A 42 18.96 -6.42 3.74
CA ASN A 42 18.00 -7.48 4.02
C ASN A 42 16.57 -6.94 4.10
N SER A 43 15.58 -7.84 4.01
CA SER A 43 14.18 -7.52 4.29
C SER A 43 13.47 -8.75 4.86
N VAL A 44 12.44 -8.52 5.67
CA VAL A 44 11.58 -9.58 6.20
C VAL A 44 10.14 -9.37 5.74
N PRO A 45 9.33 -10.42 5.60
CA PRO A 45 7.89 -10.27 5.44
C PRO A 45 7.31 -9.43 6.59
N TRP A 46 6.29 -8.64 6.32
CA TRP A 46 5.54 -8.00 7.38
C TRP A 46 4.80 -9.06 8.21
N ASP A 47 4.93 -8.97 9.54
CA ASP A 47 4.33 -9.91 10.47
C ASP A 47 3.13 -9.26 11.21
N PRO A 48 1.89 -9.75 11.00
CA PRO A 48 0.71 -9.23 11.68
C PRO A 48 0.76 -9.45 13.20
N LEU A 49 1.54 -10.42 13.70
CA LEU A 49 1.62 -10.74 15.12
C LEU A 49 2.44 -9.73 15.93
N VAL A 50 3.24 -8.88 15.27
CA VAL A 50 4.03 -7.83 15.94
C VAL A 50 3.13 -6.74 16.54
N ALA A 51 2.03 -6.41 15.88
CA ALA A 51 1.08 -5.40 16.35
C ALA A 51 -0.38 -5.79 16.03
N PRO A 52 -0.94 -6.83 16.67
CA PRO A 52 -2.21 -7.44 16.26
C PRO A 52 -3.40 -6.47 16.27
N TYR A 53 -3.38 -5.44 17.13
CA TYR A 53 -4.43 -4.44 17.22
C TYR A 53 -4.58 -3.56 15.96
N VAL A 54 -3.61 -3.56 15.03
CA VAL A 54 -3.73 -2.82 13.77
C VAL A 54 -4.52 -3.61 12.71
N ILE A 55 -4.70 -4.92 12.90
CA ILE A 55 -5.33 -5.81 11.91
C ILE A 55 -6.77 -5.40 11.62
N GLU A 56 -7.57 -5.22 12.68
CA GLU A 56 -8.98 -4.86 12.52
C GLU A 56 -9.14 -3.50 11.84
N PRO A 57 -8.50 -2.41 12.33
CA PRO A 57 -8.57 -1.12 11.64
C PRO A 57 -8.04 -1.16 10.20
N MET A 58 -7.02 -1.98 9.90
CA MET A 58 -6.54 -2.16 8.52
C MET A 58 -7.64 -2.73 7.63
N ASN A 59 -8.36 -3.76 8.10
CA ASN A 59 -9.44 -4.37 7.33
C ASN A 59 -10.63 -3.44 7.15
N CYS A 60 -10.89 -2.54 8.11
CA CYS A 60 -11.89 -1.49 7.97
C CYS A 60 -11.58 -0.50 6.82
N LEU A 61 -10.32 -0.28 6.44
CA LEU A 61 -9.93 0.69 5.40
C LEU A 61 -10.50 0.37 4.02
N ALA A 62 -10.73 -0.91 3.71
CA ALA A 62 -11.36 -1.35 2.45
C ALA A 62 -12.82 -1.79 2.63
N SER A 63 -13.37 -1.67 3.85
CA SER A 63 -14.75 -2.02 4.12
C SER A 63 -15.68 -0.97 3.52
N ARG A 64 -16.80 -1.43 2.95
CA ARG A 64 -17.87 -0.55 2.48
C ARG A 64 -18.84 -0.13 3.59
N GLU A 65 -18.63 -0.66 4.79
CA GLU A 65 -19.45 -0.33 5.96
C GLU A 65 -19.06 1.02 6.59
N TYR A 66 -17.86 1.52 6.29
CA TYR A 66 -17.30 2.73 6.87
C TYR A 66 -16.81 3.69 5.80
N ASP A 67 -17.18 4.96 5.91
CA ASP A 67 -16.66 6.02 5.03
C ASP A 67 -15.27 6.52 5.50
N ALA A 68 -14.96 6.37 6.79
CA ALA A 68 -13.71 6.83 7.38
C ALA A 68 -13.27 5.95 8.56
N VAL A 69 -11.96 5.77 8.70
CA VAL A 69 -11.33 5.08 9.83
C VAL A 69 -10.41 6.06 10.57
N ILE A 70 -10.74 6.36 11.82
CA ILE A 70 -9.92 7.22 12.69
C ILE A 70 -9.23 6.34 13.73
N PHE A 71 -7.89 6.30 13.70
CA PHE A 71 -7.10 5.52 14.63
C PHE A 71 -6.31 6.42 15.59
N VAL A 72 -6.59 6.30 16.89
CA VAL A 72 -5.88 7.02 17.96
C VAL A 72 -5.02 6.02 18.74
N GLY A 73 -3.73 6.30 18.85
CA GLY A 73 -2.83 5.44 19.62
C GLY A 73 -1.47 6.06 19.91
N PRO A 74 -0.79 5.61 20.98
CA PRO A 74 0.45 6.23 21.48
C PRO A 74 1.57 6.13 20.45
N ALA A 75 2.62 6.95 20.53
CA ALA A 75 3.72 6.95 19.56
C ALA A 75 4.44 5.58 19.47
N ARG A 76 5.04 5.27 18.30
CA ARG A 76 5.85 4.04 18.04
C ARG A 76 5.12 2.70 18.18
N THR A 77 3.85 2.67 17.80
CA THR A 77 2.97 1.48 17.88
C THR A 77 2.54 0.98 16.51
N GLY A 78 3.47 0.82 15.57
CA GLY A 78 3.14 0.18 14.28
C GLY A 78 2.11 0.89 13.37
N LYS A 79 1.53 2.03 13.79
CA LYS A 79 0.46 2.73 13.08
C LYS A 79 0.85 3.06 11.64
N THR A 80 2.00 3.71 11.46
CA THR A 80 2.47 4.13 10.14
C THR A 80 2.75 2.93 9.23
N ILE A 81 3.38 1.87 9.75
CA ILE A 81 3.74 0.72 8.92
C ILE A 81 2.53 -0.15 8.56
N GLY A 82 1.57 -0.33 9.48
CA GLY A 82 0.36 -1.10 9.22
C GLY A 82 -0.69 -0.30 8.45
N LEU A 83 -1.15 0.81 9.02
CA LEU A 83 -2.33 1.56 8.53
C LEU A 83 -2.03 2.48 7.35
N ILE A 84 -0.78 2.93 7.17
CA ILE A 84 -0.40 3.80 6.07
C ILE A 84 0.39 3.01 5.03
N ASP A 85 1.60 2.55 5.36
CA ASP A 85 2.46 1.84 4.39
C ASP A 85 1.76 0.57 3.87
N GLY A 86 1.13 -0.21 4.75
CA GLY A 86 0.37 -1.40 4.36
C GLY A 86 -0.82 -1.10 3.44
N TRP A 87 -1.58 -0.03 3.72
CA TRP A 87 -2.71 0.34 2.86
C TRP A 87 -2.25 0.79 1.47
N VAL A 88 -1.08 1.43 1.37
CA VAL A 88 -0.47 1.74 0.07
C VAL A 88 -0.15 0.47 -0.71
N ILE A 89 0.41 -0.56 -0.08
CA ILE A 89 0.71 -1.85 -0.73
C ILE A 89 -0.59 -2.53 -1.21
N TYR A 90 -1.64 -2.48 -0.40
CA TYR A 90 -2.95 -2.99 -0.80
C TYR A 90 -3.48 -2.26 -2.03
N ASN A 91 -3.42 -0.93 -2.07
CA ASN A 91 -3.85 -0.15 -3.25
C ASN A 91 -3.01 -0.52 -4.48
N VAL A 92 -1.68 -0.57 -4.39
CA VAL A 92 -0.85 -0.90 -5.57
C VAL A 92 -1.16 -2.31 -6.14
N ILE A 93 -1.45 -3.30 -5.29
CA ILE A 93 -1.58 -4.69 -5.71
C ILE A 93 -3.02 -5.11 -5.98
N CYS A 94 -3.92 -4.82 -5.03
CA CYS A 94 -5.27 -5.37 -4.97
C CYS A 94 -6.32 -4.41 -5.54
N ASP A 95 -6.17 -3.11 -5.28
CA ASP A 95 -7.12 -2.07 -5.70
C ASP A 95 -6.36 -0.86 -6.29
N PRO A 96 -5.82 -1.00 -7.52
CA PRO A 96 -5.01 0.05 -8.14
C PRO A 96 -5.87 1.28 -8.43
N ALA A 97 -5.81 2.22 -7.50
CA ALA A 97 -6.49 3.51 -7.54
C ALA A 97 -5.54 4.63 -7.08
N ASP A 98 -5.89 5.87 -7.43
CA ASP A 98 -5.15 7.04 -6.98
C ASP A 98 -5.30 7.24 -5.46
N MET A 99 -4.17 7.34 -4.75
CA MET A 99 -4.13 7.51 -3.31
C MET A 99 -3.31 8.75 -2.93
N LEU A 100 -3.86 9.60 -2.05
CA LEU A 100 -3.17 10.77 -1.51
C LEU A 100 -2.80 10.55 -0.04
N ILE A 101 -1.52 10.73 0.28
CA ILE A 101 -1.01 10.70 1.66
C ILE A 101 -0.61 12.11 2.06
N ILE A 102 -1.25 12.64 3.10
CA ILE A 102 -0.96 13.95 3.66
C ILE A 102 -0.21 13.76 4.99
N GLN A 103 0.82 14.56 5.21
CA GLN A 103 1.58 14.60 6.46
C GLN A 103 1.56 16.01 7.04
N MET A 104 1.87 16.12 8.33
CA MET A 104 1.84 17.39 9.08
C MET A 104 2.75 18.48 8.49
N THR A 105 3.88 18.09 7.90
CA THR A 105 4.85 19.01 7.28
C THR A 105 5.40 18.44 5.98
N GLU A 106 5.85 19.32 5.08
CA GLU A 106 6.50 18.93 3.82
C GLU A 106 7.72 18.04 4.06
N GLU A 107 8.54 18.38 5.06
CA GLU A 107 9.74 17.59 5.36
C GLU A 107 9.38 16.16 5.76
N LYS A 108 8.33 15.96 6.58
CA LYS A 108 7.86 14.63 6.98
C LYS A 108 7.24 13.87 5.81
N ALA A 109 6.50 14.56 4.93
CA ALA A 109 6.00 13.96 3.69
C ALA A 109 7.15 13.46 2.80
N ARG A 110 8.17 14.30 2.60
CA ARG A 110 9.36 13.98 1.79
C ARG A 110 10.17 12.84 2.39
N GLU A 111 10.35 12.84 3.71
CA GLU A 111 11.03 11.75 4.43
C GLU A 111 10.27 10.43 4.26
N HIS A 112 8.95 10.44 4.46
CA HIS A 112 8.09 9.28 4.33
C HIS A 112 8.11 8.71 2.91
N SER A 113 7.99 9.57 1.89
CA SER A 113 8.06 9.18 0.49
C SER A 113 9.44 8.61 0.11
N LYS A 114 10.52 9.38 0.30
CA LYS A 114 11.85 9.04 -0.25
C LYS A 114 12.61 8.02 0.59
N LYS A 115 12.47 8.04 1.91
CA LYS A 115 13.28 7.18 2.81
C LYS A 115 12.54 5.94 3.27
N ARG A 116 11.21 5.95 3.31
CA ARG A 116 10.40 4.81 3.81
C ARG A 116 9.72 4.09 2.66
N LEU A 117 8.73 4.70 2.01
CA LEU A 117 7.94 4.04 0.96
C LEU A 117 8.83 3.56 -0.20
N ALA A 118 9.74 4.40 -0.71
CA ALA A 118 10.65 4.01 -1.77
C ALA A 118 11.51 2.78 -1.42
N ARG A 119 11.89 2.61 -0.14
CA ARG A 119 12.62 1.42 0.32
C ARG A 119 11.71 0.20 0.40
N THR A 120 10.51 0.35 0.97
CA THR A 120 9.50 -0.71 1.04
C THR A 120 9.15 -1.24 -0.34
N PHE A 121 8.95 -0.35 -1.32
CA PHE A 121 8.66 -0.75 -2.71
C PHE A 121 9.83 -1.52 -3.31
N ARG A 122 11.05 -0.99 -3.20
CA ARG A 122 12.24 -1.65 -3.76
C ARG A 122 12.46 -3.07 -3.24
N VAL A 123 12.10 -3.34 -1.98
CA VAL A 123 12.28 -4.67 -1.38
C VAL A 123 11.07 -5.58 -1.55
N SER A 124 9.92 -5.10 -2.03
CA SER A 124 8.69 -5.89 -2.20
C SER A 124 8.51 -6.27 -3.68
N PRO A 125 8.84 -7.51 -4.10
CA PRO A 125 8.96 -7.89 -5.51
C PRO A 125 7.68 -7.68 -6.32
N GLU A 126 6.53 -8.02 -5.76
CA GLU A 126 5.23 -7.93 -6.42
C GLU A 126 4.84 -6.48 -6.68
N VAL A 127 5.25 -5.56 -5.80
CA VAL A 127 4.99 -4.12 -5.94
C VAL A 127 5.82 -3.54 -7.08
N VAL A 128 7.07 -3.98 -7.23
CA VAL A 128 7.95 -3.55 -8.34
C VAL A 128 7.45 -4.06 -9.69
N SER A 129 6.74 -5.19 -9.70
CA SER A 129 6.24 -5.80 -10.94
C SER A 129 4.98 -5.16 -11.53
N ARG A 130 4.34 -4.24 -10.80
CA ARG A 130 3.11 -3.54 -11.21
C ARG A 130 3.42 -2.19 -11.82
#